data_AF-A0A523Y6A4-F1
#
_entry.id   AF-A0A523Y6A4-F1
#
_cell.length_a   1.000
_cell.length_b   1.000
_cell.length_c   1.000
_cell.angle_alpha   90.00
_cell.angle_beta   90.00
_cell.angle_gamma   90.00
#
_symmetry.space_group_name_H-M   'P 1'
#
loop_
_entity.id
_entity.type
_entity.pdbx_description
1 polymer ?
#
loop_
_entity_poly.entity_id
_entity_poly.type
_entity_poly.pdbx_seq_one_letter_code
_entity_poly.pdbx_strand_id
1 'polypeptide(L)'
;MCKDDLLARWGGEEFFILFKNTDEDNAIAKVEELRKIIDEYTFSHAKHITANFGLTCAHSSDKSIVCYTEQMKHSTKQKPMVKIESA
;
A
#
# COMPACT_ATOMS: atom_id res chain seq x y z
N MET A 1 7.36 -0.94 10.20
CA MET A 1 6.89 -2.30 9.85
C MET A 1 7.43 -3.31 10.85
N CYS A 2 6.67 -4.35 11.21
CA CYS A 2 7.17 -5.47 12.01
C CYS A 2 7.63 -6.64 11.12
N LYS A 3 8.34 -7.62 11.68
CA LYS A 3 8.90 -8.77 10.93
C LYS A 3 7.83 -9.65 10.26
N ASP A 4 6.60 -9.59 10.74
CA ASP A 4 5.50 -10.42 10.24
C ASP A 4 4.65 -9.74 9.17
N ASP A 5 4.87 -8.44 8.94
CA ASP A 5 4.25 -7.67 7.86
C ASP A 5 4.74 -8.23 6.51
N LEU A 6 3.83 -8.46 5.57
CA LEU A 6 4.15 -9.08 4.29
C LEU A 6 4.11 -8.05 3.17
N LEU A 7 5.21 -7.95 2.41
CA LEU A 7 5.30 -7.18 1.18
C LEU A 7 5.26 -8.13 -0.01
N ALA A 8 4.34 -7.91 -0.93
CA ALA A 8 4.21 -8.68 -2.16
C ALA A 8 4.19 -7.75 -3.38
N ARG A 9 4.82 -8.16 -4.48
CA ARG A 9 4.69 -7.48 -5.77
C ARG A 9 3.55 -8.12 -6.54
N TRP A 10 2.55 -7.34 -6.93
CA TRP A 10 1.41 -7.84 -7.68
C TRP A 10 1.73 -7.99 -9.18
N GLY A 11 2.35 -6.97 -9.76
CA GLY A 11 2.69 -6.92 -11.18
C GLY A 11 3.05 -5.51 -11.61
N GLY A 12 3.91 -5.36 -12.63
CA GLY A 12 4.37 -4.04 -13.08
C GLY A 12 5.00 -3.24 -11.93
N GLU A 13 4.38 -2.11 -11.59
CA GLU A 13 4.79 -1.15 -10.56
C GLU A 13 3.91 -1.24 -9.29
N GLU A 14 3.03 -2.25 -9.19
CA GLU A 14 2.07 -2.40 -8.10
C GLU A 14 2.59 -3.35 -6.99
N PHE A 15 2.39 -2.92 -5.74
CA PHE A 15 2.81 -3.63 -4.53
C PHE A 15 1.66 -3.70 -3.51
N PHE A 16 1.62 -4.81 -2.77
CA PHE A 16 0.74 -5.00 -1.62
C PHE A 16 1.54 -5.08 -0.33
N ILE A 17 1.03 -4.41 0.71
CA ILE A 17 1.54 -4.53 2.06
C ILE A 17 0.40 -5.05 2.94
N LEU A 18 0.63 -6.20 3.57
CA LEU A 18 -0.29 -6.79 4.53
C LEU A 18 0.26 -6.58 5.94
N PHE A 19 -0.43 -5.72 6.69
CA PHE A 19 -0.17 -5.52 8.11
C PHE A 19 -0.95 -6.55 8.93
N LYS A 20 -0.27 -7.40 9.69
CA LYS A 20 -0.92 -8.36 10.59
C LYS A 20 -1.17 -7.69 11.94
N ASN A 21 -2.29 -8.05 12.60
CA ASN A 21 -2.63 -7.58 13.95
C ASN A 21 -2.45 -6.07 14.14
N THR A 22 -2.77 -5.29 13.11
CA THR A 22 -2.63 -3.83 13.09
C THR A 22 -4.01 -3.25 12.84
N ASP A 23 -4.46 -2.35 13.71
CA ASP A 23 -5.69 -1.59 13.50
C ASP A 23 -5.52 -0.51 12.42
N GLU A 24 -6.64 0.09 12.00
CA GLU A 24 -6.66 1.06 10.91
C GLU A 24 -5.78 2.28 11.18
N ASP A 25 -5.84 2.86 12.39
CA ASP A 25 -5.08 4.06 12.74
C ASP A 25 -3.57 3.81 12.70
N ASN A 26 -3.14 2.68 13.27
CA ASN A 26 -1.75 2.26 13.23
C ASN A 26 -1.28 1.92 11.81
N ALA A 27 -2.15 1.34 10.98
CA ALA A 27 -1.83 1.04 9.59
C ALA A 27 -1.69 2.33 8.77
N ILE A 28 -2.55 3.33 8.98
CA ILE A 28 -2.43 4.67 8.36
C ILE A 28 -1.10 5.31 8.76
N ALA A 29 -0.73 5.29 10.05
CA ALA A 29 0.51 5.86 10.53
C ALA A 29 1.75 5.21 9.88
N LYS A 30 1.78 3.88 9.80
CA LYS A 30 2.85 3.11 9.12
C LYS A 30 2.94 3.45 7.64
N VAL A 31 1.81 3.59 6.97
CA VAL A 31 1.75 3.91 5.53
C VAL A 31 2.24 5.32 5.26
N GLU A 32 1.86 6.30 6.09
CA GLU A 32 2.32 7.68 5.95
C GLU A 32 3.83 7.82 6.23
N GLU A 33 4.35 7.05 7.18
CA GLU A 33 5.79 6.93 7.42
C GLU A 33 6.51 6.42 6.15
N LEU A 34 6.02 5.31 5.56
CA LEU A 34 6.59 4.76 4.32
C LEU A 34 6.51 5.75 3.15
N ARG A 35 5.41 6.49 3.03
CA ARG A 35 5.24 7.52 2.01
C ARG A 35 6.33 8.59 2.11
N LYS A 36 6.59 9.10 3.32
CA LYS A 36 7.65 10.09 3.57
C LYS A 36 9.03 9.52 3.29
N ILE A 37 9.30 8.30 3.73
CA ILE A 37 10.59 7.64 3.47
C ILE A 37 10.87 7.54 1.97
N ILE A 38 9.85 7.17 1.17
CA ILE A 38 10.01 7.07 -0.30
C ILE A 38 10.23 8.44 -0.93
N ASP A 39 9.46 9.45 -0.51
CA ASP A 39 9.56 10.83 -1.01
C ASP A 39 10.94 11.46 -0.69
N GLU A 40 11.47 11.21 0.50
CA GLU A 40 12.78 11.71 0.93
C GLU A 40 13.95 10.90 0.35
N TYR A 41 13.69 9.68 -0.17
CA TYR A 41 14.74 8.81 -0.70
C TYR A 41 15.13 9.19 -2.13
N THR A 42 16.40 9.55 -2.31
CA THR A 42 16.97 9.80 -3.64
C THR A 42 17.39 8.47 -4.27
N PHE A 43 16.62 7.96 -5.25
CA PHE A 43 17.00 6.75 -5.97
C PHE A 43 18.09 7.06 -7.00
N SER A 44 19.10 6.19 -7.06
CA SER A 44 20.27 6.39 -7.93
C SER A 44 19.94 6.45 -9.43
N HIS A 45 18.86 5.79 -9.86
CA HIS A 45 18.44 5.71 -11.26
C HIS A 45 17.23 6.60 -11.58
N ALA A 46 16.42 6.94 -10.59
CA ALA A 46 15.20 7.74 -10.73
C ALA A 46 15.20 8.77 -9.62
N LYS A 47 15.80 9.94 -9.89
CA LYS A 47 16.20 10.96 -8.90
C LYS A 47 15.22 11.12 -7.73
N HIS A 48 13.92 11.20 -8.03
CA HIS A 48 12.87 11.33 -7.06
C HIS A 48 11.69 10.45 -7.49
N ILE A 49 11.22 9.59 -6.59
CA ILE A 49 10.04 8.75 -6.81
C ILE A 49 9.07 9.02 -5.68
N THR A 50 7.80 9.17 -6.02
CA THR A 50 6.72 9.16 -5.04
C THR A 50 5.90 7.90 -5.19
N ALA A 51 5.34 7.45 -4.07
CA ALA A 51 4.38 6.37 -4.07
C ALA A 51 3.09 6.90 -3.47
N ASN A 52 2.00 6.73 -4.20
CA ASN A 52 0.70 6.75 -3.55
C ASN A 52 0.62 5.53 -2.62
N PHE A 53 -0.30 5.53 -1.67
CA PHE A 53 -0.66 4.35 -0.89
C PHE A 53 -2.16 4.27 -0.88
N GLY A 54 -2.77 3.09 -0.76
CA GLY A 54 -2.75 2.30 0.45
C GLY A 54 -3.94 1.37 0.71
N LEU A 55 -4.92 1.84 1.49
CA LEU A 55 -5.33 1.09 2.68
C LEU A 55 -6.79 0.62 2.68
N THR A 56 -6.95 -0.64 3.07
CA THR A 56 -8.23 -1.26 3.41
C THR A 56 -8.06 -2.20 4.61
N CYS A 57 -9.13 -2.39 5.37
CA CYS A 57 -9.16 -3.27 6.53
C CYS A 57 -9.84 -4.59 6.16
N ALA A 58 -9.24 -5.70 6.57
CA ALA A 58 -9.82 -7.00 6.34
C ALA A 58 -11.03 -7.23 7.25
N HIS A 59 -12.22 -7.47 6.68
CA HIS A 59 -13.40 -7.88 7.43
C HIS A 59 -13.55 -9.40 7.44
N SER A 60 -14.21 -9.92 8.49
CA SER A 60 -14.43 -11.36 8.68
C SER A 60 -15.26 -12.02 7.57
N SER A 61 -15.93 -11.24 6.73
CA SER A 61 -16.73 -11.71 5.58
C SER A 61 -15.92 -12.03 4.34
N ASP A 62 -14.67 -11.61 4.29
CA ASP A 62 -13.92 -11.61 3.05
C ASP A 62 -13.15 -12.92 2.88
N LYS A 63 -13.36 -13.57 1.74
CA LYS A 63 -12.92 -14.96 1.52
C LYS A 63 -11.51 -15.08 0.91
N SER A 64 -11.00 -14.01 0.30
CA SER A 64 -9.68 -14.01 -0.34
C SER A 64 -9.19 -12.59 -0.60
N ILE A 65 -7.86 -12.41 -0.66
CA ILE A 65 -7.21 -11.13 -1.02
C ILE A 65 -7.68 -10.59 -2.38
N VAL A 66 -8.01 -11.48 -3.32
CA VAL A 66 -8.50 -11.11 -4.66
C VAL A 66 -9.83 -10.38 -4.58
N CYS A 67 -10.74 -10.83 -3.71
CA CYS A 67 -12.04 -10.18 -3.52
C CYS A 67 -11.90 -8.73 -3.05
N TYR A 68 -10.91 -8.44 -2.20
CA TYR A 68 -10.59 -7.08 -1.76
C TYR A 68 -10.09 -6.20 -2.91
N THR A 69 -9.21 -6.74 -3.76
CA THR A 69 -8.66 -5.96 -4.89
C THR A 69 -9.73 -5.55 -5.89
N GLU A 70 -10.72 -6.42 -6.13
CA GLU A 70 -11.83 -6.11 -7.03
C GLU A 70 -12.77 -5.03 -6.46
N GLN A 71 -13.06 -5.09 -5.15
CA GLN A 71 -13.83 -4.03 -4.48
C GLN A 71 -13.12 -2.66 -4.55
N MET A 72 -11.80 -2.64 -4.40
CA MET A 72 -10.98 -1.42 -4.48
C MET A 72 -10.95 -0.84 -5.90
N LYS A 73 -10.85 -1.68 -6.94
CA LYS A 73 -10.88 -1.24 -8.35
C LYS A 73 -12.21 -0.61 -8.75
N HIS A 74 -13.33 -1.17 -8.28
CA HIS A 74 -14.67 -0.67 -8.57
C HIS A 74 -15.05 0.59 -7.76
N SER A 75 -14.44 0.80 -6.59
CA SER A 75 -14.63 1.98 -5.76
C SER A 75 -13.69 3.11 -6.18
N THR A 76 -13.86 3.64 -7.40
CA THR A 76 -13.13 4.82 -7.89
C THR A 76 -13.66 6.13 -7.28
N LYS A 77 -13.82 6.17 -5.95
CA LYS A 77 -14.06 7.40 -5.18
C LYS A 77 -13.36 7.32 -3.82
N GLN A 78 -12.18 7.93 -3.79
CA GLN A 78 -11.33 8.27 -2.64
C GLN A 78 -10.79 7.10 -1.80
N LYS A 79 -9.55 7.29 -1.35
CA LYS A 79 -8.85 6.52 -0.31
C LYS A 79 -8.19 5.21 -0.77
N PRO A 80 -7.07 4.85 -0.13
CA PRO A 80 -5.76 5.13 -0.69
C PRO A 80 -5.31 3.97 -1.65
N MET A 81 -4.61 4.22 -2.78
CA MET A 81 -3.98 3.21 -3.69
C MET A 81 -2.45 3.37 -3.82
N VAL A 82 -1.65 2.27 -3.81
CA VAL A 82 -0.20 2.36 -4.13
C VAL A 82 0.06 2.49 -5.61
N LYS A 83 0.33 3.70 -6.08
CA LYS A 83 0.77 3.98 -7.45
C LYS A 83 2.19 4.55 -7.39
N ILE A 84 3.16 3.77 -7.85
CA ILE A 84 4.52 4.23 -8.11
C ILE A 84 4.51 4.67 -9.57
N GLU A 85 4.78 5.93 -9.85
CA GLU A 85 4.98 6.43 -11.22
C GLU A 85 6.43 6.85 -11.38
N SER A 86 7.10 6.36 -12.42
CA SER A 86 8.38 6.91 -12.86
C SER A 86 8.15 8.22 -13.61
N ALA A 87 8.79 9.31 -13.17
CA ALA A 87 8.92 10.53 -13.96
C ALA A 87 10.10 10.43 -14.95
#